data_AF-A0A5K1GZK9-F1
#
_entry.id   AF-A0A5K1GZK9-F1
#
_cell.length_a   1.000
_cell.length_b   1.000
_cell.length_c   1.000
_cell.angle_alpha   90.00
_cell.angle_beta   90.00
_cell.angle_gamma   90.00
#
_symmetry.space_group_name_H-M   'P 1'
#
loop_
_entity.id
_entity.type
_entity.pdbx_description
1 polymer ?
#
loop_
_entity_poly.entity_id
_entity_poly.type
_entity_poly.pdbx_seq_one_letter_code
_entity_poly.pdbx_strand_id
1 'polypeptide(L)'
;IVRGCKLHPLALEVIGGPLKKRDEREWQNTANRLKQTGGIMENVITECFSTSLTQLMEVERECFLDMGSFPEDQAIPASAIIDMWTETRDMDENGAYVILRKLGRRNLLKLVDRK
;
A
#
# COMPACT_ATOMS: atom_id res chain seq x y z
N ILE A 1 1.32 13.45 15.18
CA ILE A 1 1.18 12.76 13.87
C ILE A 1 0.72 13.73 12.78
N VAL A 2 -0.49 14.31 12.87
CA VAL A 2 -1.05 15.21 11.81
C VAL A 2 -0.07 16.29 11.30
N ARG A 3 0.59 17.03 12.20
CA ARG A 3 1.60 18.03 11.80
C ARG A 3 2.84 17.44 11.14
N GLY A 4 3.27 16.25 11.59
CA GLY A 4 4.37 15.50 10.97
C GLY A 4 3.99 14.98 9.58
N CYS A 5 2.70 14.73 9.35
CA CYS A 5 2.15 14.39 8.05
C CYS A 5 1.91 15.61 7.14
N LYS A 6 2.40 16.82 7.48
CA LYS A 6 2.26 18.06 6.70
C LYS A 6 0.85 18.31 6.12
N LEU A 7 -0.20 17.79 6.77
CA LEU A 7 -1.58 17.80 6.28
C LEU A 7 -1.80 17.16 4.89
N HIS A 8 -0.85 16.37 4.39
CA HIS A 8 -1.00 15.69 3.10
C HIS A 8 -2.00 14.52 3.25
N PRO A 9 -3.15 14.52 2.54
CA PRO A 9 -4.20 13.52 2.75
C PRO A 9 -3.70 12.08 2.59
N LEU A 10 -2.88 11.81 1.57
CA LEU A 10 -2.30 10.50 1.34
C LEU A 10 -1.38 10.05 2.49
N ALA A 11 -0.60 10.97 3.06
CA ALA A 11 0.28 10.62 4.17
C ALA A 11 -0.50 10.32 5.45
N LEU A 12 -1.61 11.02 5.67
CA LEU A 12 -2.53 10.74 6.77
C LEU A 12 -3.22 9.39 6.57
N GLU A 13 -3.54 9.01 5.35
CA GLU A 13 -4.15 7.71 5.04
C GLU A 13 -3.14 6.56 5.19
N VAL A 14 -1.93 6.72 4.64
CA VAL A 14 -0.85 5.73 4.72
C VAL A 14 -0.35 5.52 6.16
N ILE A 15 -0.20 6.61 6.93
CA ILE A 15 0.28 6.52 8.33
C ILE A 15 -0.88 6.21 9.29
N GLY A 16 -2.04 6.81 9.08
CA GLY A 16 -3.20 6.69 9.98
C GLY A 16 -4.04 5.44 9.74
N GLY A 17 -4.08 4.93 8.52
CA GLY A 17 -4.84 3.72 8.14
C GLY A 17 -4.42 2.49 8.96
N PRO A 18 -3.13 2.13 9.01
CA PRO A 18 -2.64 1.00 9.81
C PRO A 18 -2.80 1.18 11.33
N LEU A 19 -2.81 2.44 11.80
CA LEU A 19 -3.01 2.78 13.22
C LEU A 19 -4.47 2.74 13.65
N LYS A 20 -5.41 2.63 12.72
CA LYS A 20 -6.84 2.52 13.02
C LYS A 20 -7.07 1.23 13.83
N LYS A 21 -7.52 1.38 15.08
CA LYS A 21 -7.73 0.30 16.08
C LYS A 21 -6.45 -0.21 16.78
N ARG A 22 -5.33 0.49 16.67
CA ARG A 22 -4.10 0.22 17.45
C ARG A 22 -4.09 0.96 18.78
N ASP A 23 -3.29 0.46 19.72
CA ASP A 23 -3.19 1.03 21.08
C ASP A 23 -2.37 2.32 21.12
N GLU A 24 -2.50 3.09 22.20
CA GLU A 24 -1.83 4.39 22.35
C GLU A 24 -0.29 4.29 22.24
N ARG A 25 0.30 3.15 22.61
CA ARG A 25 1.75 2.93 22.51
C ARG A 25 2.21 2.87 21.06
N GLU A 26 1.48 2.17 20.20
CA GLU A 26 1.76 2.13 18.76
C GLU A 26 1.61 3.52 18.12
N TRP A 27 0.63 4.32 18.58
CA TRP A 27 0.47 5.72 18.17
C TRP A 27 1.67 6.59 18.60
N GLN A 28 2.12 6.47 19.84
CA GLN A 28 3.27 7.23 20.36
C GLN A 28 4.58 6.86 19.66
N ASN A 29 4.81 5.56 19.40
CA ASN A 29 5.96 5.09 18.64
C ASN A 29 6.01 5.69 17.24
N THR A 30 4.88 5.70 16.54
CA THR A 30 4.78 6.31 15.20
C THR A 30 5.01 7.82 15.25
N ALA A 31 4.49 8.50 16.27
CA ALA A 31 4.72 9.93 16.47
C ALA A 31 6.19 10.27 16.74
N ASN A 32 6.93 9.42 17.46
CA ASN A 32 8.35 9.60 17.74
C ASN A 32 9.21 9.37 16.49
N ARG A 33 8.90 8.33 15.69
CA ARG A 33 9.55 8.09 14.39
C ARG A 33 9.39 9.27 13.43
N LEU A 34 8.20 9.86 13.37
CA LEU A 34 7.91 11.08 12.60
C LEU A 34 8.75 12.29 13.03
N LYS A 35 9.09 12.41 14.32
CA LYS A 35 9.96 13.49 14.83
C LYS A 35 11.42 13.23 14.48
N GLN A 36 11.88 11.98 14.56
CA GLN A 36 13.28 11.60 14.28
C GLN A 36 13.66 11.79 12.81
N THR A 37 12.71 11.57 11.90
CA THR A 37 12.88 11.78 10.45
C THR A 37 12.82 13.25 10.01
N GLY A 38 12.79 14.20 10.98
CA GLY A 38 12.75 15.63 10.70
C GLY A 38 11.45 16.11 10.04
N GLY A 39 10.38 15.31 10.07
CA GLY A 39 9.17 15.60 9.33
C GLY A 39 9.37 15.63 7.81
N ILE A 40 10.45 15.03 7.30
CA ILE A 40 10.63 14.82 5.86
C ILE A 40 9.62 13.75 5.47
N MET A 41 8.53 14.23 4.91
CA MET A 41 7.40 13.41 4.48
C MET A 41 7.83 12.25 3.60
N GLU A 42 8.74 12.50 2.66
CA GLU A 42 9.29 11.46 1.78
C GLU A 42 9.95 10.33 2.55
N ASN A 43 10.75 10.62 3.58
CA ASN A 43 11.42 9.57 4.34
C ASN A 43 10.42 8.73 5.13
N VAL A 44 9.38 9.37 5.69
CA VAL A 44 8.35 8.66 6.45
C VAL A 44 7.41 7.88 5.54
N ILE A 45 6.99 8.45 4.42
CA ILE A 45 6.22 7.73 3.40
C ILE A 45 7.05 6.56 2.91
N THR A 46 8.31 6.77 2.54
CA THR A 46 9.21 5.71 2.07
C THR A 46 9.39 4.62 3.13
N GLU A 47 9.58 4.98 4.40
CA GLU A 47 9.73 4.00 5.49
C GLU A 47 8.41 3.26 5.77
N CYS A 48 7.26 3.94 5.78
CA CYS A 48 5.95 3.33 5.96
C CYS A 48 5.57 2.42 4.78
N PHE A 49 5.88 2.86 3.56
CA PHE A 49 5.66 2.11 2.34
C PHE A 49 6.58 0.90 2.30
N SER A 50 7.87 1.08 2.60
CA SER A 50 8.86 0.02 2.74
C SER A 50 8.40 -1.02 3.78
N THR A 51 7.93 -0.58 4.96
CA THR A 51 7.39 -1.50 5.99
C THR A 51 6.17 -2.29 5.48
N SER A 52 5.31 -1.65 4.69
CA SER A 52 4.14 -2.32 4.11
C SER A 52 4.53 -3.35 3.05
N LEU A 53 5.63 -3.09 2.31
CA LEU A 53 6.21 -3.99 1.31
C LEU A 53 7.07 -5.11 1.93
N THR A 54 7.77 -4.88 3.04
CA THR A 54 8.58 -5.92 3.73
C THR A 54 7.73 -7.02 4.33
N GLN A 55 6.46 -6.74 4.62
CA GLN A 55 5.49 -7.72 5.10
C GLN A 55 4.79 -8.52 3.99
N LEU A 56 5.12 -8.28 2.72
CA LEU A 56 4.61 -9.05 1.58
C LEU A 56 5.51 -10.25 1.31
N MET A 57 4.90 -11.36 0.87
CA MET A 57 5.66 -12.45 0.27
C MET A 57 6.27 -11.99 -1.05
N GLU A 58 7.32 -12.68 -1.52
CA GLU A 58 8.03 -12.33 -2.76
C GLU A 58 7.07 -12.16 -3.94
N VAL A 59 6.23 -13.16 -4.20
CA VAL A 59 5.19 -13.12 -5.25
C VAL A 59 4.25 -11.92 -5.11
N GLU A 60 3.87 -11.53 -3.90
CA GLU A 60 2.93 -10.42 -3.67
C GLU A 60 3.57 -9.07 -3.93
N ARG A 61 4.84 -8.92 -3.56
CA ARG A 61 5.64 -7.72 -3.83
C ARG A 61 5.83 -7.56 -5.33
N GLU A 62 6.20 -8.64 -5.98
CA GLU A 62 6.37 -8.74 -7.41
C GLU A 62 5.08 -8.35 -8.16
N CYS A 63 3.94 -8.93 -7.78
CA CYS A 63 2.63 -8.55 -8.32
C CYS A 63 2.34 -7.05 -8.12
N PHE A 64 2.70 -6.50 -6.96
CA PHE A 64 2.54 -5.07 -6.69
C PHE A 64 3.44 -4.19 -7.59
N LEU A 65 4.66 -4.62 -7.89
CA LEU A 65 5.58 -3.89 -8.78
C LEU A 65 5.09 -3.87 -10.22
N ASP A 66 4.37 -4.89 -10.68
CA ASP A 66 3.79 -4.92 -12.03
C ASP A 66 2.81 -3.78 -12.27
N MET A 67 2.21 -3.23 -11.21
CA MET A 67 1.32 -2.06 -11.27
C MET A 67 2.04 -0.81 -11.79
N GLY A 68 3.36 -0.73 -11.66
CA GLY A 68 4.17 0.36 -12.24
C GLY A 68 4.26 0.33 -13.77
N SER A 69 3.78 -0.74 -14.42
CA SER A 69 3.74 -0.84 -15.89
C SER A 69 2.50 -0.16 -16.50
N PHE A 70 1.55 0.27 -15.67
CA PHE A 70 0.33 0.93 -16.11
C PHE A 70 0.45 2.45 -16.00
N PRO A 71 -0.31 3.22 -16.81
CA PRO A 71 -0.30 4.68 -16.72
C PRO A 71 -0.73 5.17 -15.33
N GLU A 72 -0.05 6.20 -14.85
CA GLU A 72 -0.39 6.86 -13.59
C GLU A 72 -1.81 7.44 -13.62
N ASP A 73 -2.50 7.41 -12.47
CA ASP A 73 -3.84 7.94 -12.26
C ASP A 73 -4.95 7.37 -13.16
N GLN A 74 -4.74 6.18 -13.73
CA GLN A 74 -5.75 5.49 -14.53
C GLN A 74 -6.35 4.29 -13.80
N ALA A 75 -7.66 4.13 -13.95
CA ALA A 75 -8.35 2.95 -13.44
C ALA A 75 -8.05 1.75 -14.34
N ILE A 76 -7.38 0.74 -13.77
CA ILE A 76 -7.04 -0.49 -14.47
C ILE A 76 -8.15 -1.52 -14.23
N PRO A 77 -8.68 -2.17 -15.27
CA PRO A 77 -9.62 -3.27 -15.09
C PRO A 77 -9.00 -4.41 -14.25
N ALA A 78 -9.72 -4.86 -13.22
CA ALA A 78 -9.26 -5.96 -12.38
C ALA A 78 -9.00 -7.25 -13.19
N SER A 79 -9.82 -7.50 -14.22
CA SER A 79 -9.62 -8.63 -15.14
C SER A 79 -8.27 -8.54 -15.84
N ALA A 80 -7.87 -7.36 -16.35
CA ALA A 80 -6.59 -7.19 -17.02
C ALA A 80 -5.40 -7.44 -16.09
N ILE A 81 -5.52 -7.09 -14.81
CA ILE A 81 -4.49 -7.40 -13.80
C ILE A 81 -4.43 -8.90 -13.51
N ILE A 82 -5.59 -9.54 -13.36
CA ILE A 82 -5.70 -10.98 -13.12
C ILE A 82 -5.09 -11.76 -14.30
N ASP A 83 -5.53 -11.47 -15.52
CA ASP A 83 -5.03 -12.10 -16.75
C ASP A 83 -3.51 -11.92 -16.90
N MET A 84 -2.99 -10.72 -16.59
CA MET A 84 -1.56 -10.47 -16.64
C MET A 84 -0.79 -11.34 -15.61
N TRP A 85 -1.27 -11.44 -14.38
CA TRP A 85 -0.59 -12.23 -13.34
C TRP A 85 -0.70 -13.73 -13.57
N THR A 86 -1.80 -14.23 -14.12
CA THR A 86 -1.93 -15.66 -14.46
C THR A 86 -0.92 -16.07 -15.53
N GLU A 87 -0.67 -15.20 -16.52
CA GLU A 87 0.29 -15.46 -17.60
C GLU A 87 1.76 -15.26 -17.16
N THR A 88 2.04 -14.29 -16.28
CA THR A 88 3.42 -13.91 -15.94
C THR A 88 3.97 -14.60 -14.68
N ARG A 89 3.11 -15.08 -13.78
CA ARG A 89 3.49 -15.56 -12.44
C ARG A 89 3.12 -17.03 -12.18
N ASP A 90 2.71 -17.78 -13.21
CA ASP A 90 2.32 -19.20 -13.14
C ASP A 90 1.35 -19.50 -11.98
N MET A 91 0.30 -18.69 -11.88
CA MET A 91 -0.75 -18.83 -10.88
C MET A 91 -2.13 -18.90 -11.54
N ASP A 92 -3.09 -19.54 -10.87
CA ASP A 92 -4.46 -19.56 -11.35
C ASP A 92 -5.19 -18.23 -11.08
N GLU A 93 -6.34 -18.03 -11.75
CA GLU A 93 -7.16 -16.82 -11.59
C GLU A 93 -7.55 -16.56 -10.14
N ASN A 94 -7.80 -17.63 -9.37
CA ASN A 94 -8.19 -17.53 -7.97
C ASN A 94 -7.01 -17.03 -7.10
N GLY A 95 -5.80 -17.50 -7.36
CA GLY A 95 -4.56 -17.04 -6.73
C GLY A 95 -4.31 -15.56 -7.01
N ALA A 96 -4.43 -15.15 -8.28
CA ALA A 96 -4.30 -13.75 -8.68
C ALA A 96 -5.36 -12.86 -7.98
N TYR A 97 -6.62 -13.32 -7.92
CA TYR A 97 -7.68 -12.61 -7.22
C TYR A 97 -7.42 -12.48 -5.71
N VAL A 98 -6.90 -13.53 -5.06
CA VAL A 98 -6.54 -13.49 -3.64
C VAL A 98 -5.46 -12.44 -3.38
N ILE A 99 -4.43 -12.36 -4.24
CA ILE A 99 -3.37 -11.36 -4.15
C ILE A 99 -3.94 -9.95 -4.35
N LEU A 100 -4.76 -9.73 -5.39
CA LEU A 100 -5.42 -8.45 -5.65
C LEU A 100 -6.18 -7.94 -4.42
N ARG A 101 -6.99 -8.81 -3.81
CA ARG A 101 -7.74 -8.52 -2.58
C ARG A 101 -6.83 -8.27 -1.39
N LYS A 102 -5.71 -8.99 -1.28
CA LYS A 102 -4.74 -8.81 -0.19
C LYS A 102 -4.04 -7.45 -0.29
N LEU A 103 -3.59 -7.06 -1.49
CA LEU A 103 -2.99 -5.74 -1.74
C LEU A 103 -3.99 -4.62 -1.46
N GLY A 104 -5.25 -4.79 -1.88
CA GLY A 104 -6.33 -3.85 -1.57
C GLY A 104 -6.58 -3.68 -0.07
N ARG A 105 -6.63 -4.76 0.70
CA ARG A 105 -6.79 -4.72 2.18
C ARG A 105 -5.63 -4.03 2.90
N ARG A 106 -4.45 -3.98 2.27
CA ARG A 106 -3.26 -3.32 2.80
C ARG A 106 -3.14 -1.86 2.35
N ASN A 107 -4.15 -1.31 1.68
CA ASN A 107 -4.15 0.03 1.09
C ASN A 107 -3.01 0.26 0.10
N LEU A 108 -2.47 -0.82 -0.49
CA LEU A 108 -1.50 -0.72 -1.58
C LEU A 108 -2.19 -0.50 -2.93
N LEU A 109 -3.44 -0.98 -3.04
CA LEU A 109 -4.32 -0.73 -4.17
C LEU A 109 -5.65 -0.18 -3.68
N LYS A 110 -6.23 0.74 -4.45
CA LYS A 110 -7.60 1.21 -4.25
C LYS A 110 -8.52 0.48 -5.22
N LEU A 111 -9.29 -0.47 -4.71
CA LEU A 111 -10.31 -1.16 -5.50
C LEU A 111 -11.53 -0.25 -5.64
N VAL A 112 -11.93 0.04 -6.88
CA VAL A 112 -13.09 0.87 -7.21
C VAL A 112 -14.08 0.03 -8.02
N ASP A 113 -15.34 0.03 -7.60
CA ASP A 113 -16.41 -0.57 -8.39
C ASP A 113 -16.81 0.40 -9.51
N ARG A 114 -16.88 -0.08 -10.75
CA ARG A 114 -17.51 0.70 -11.83
C ARG A 114 -19.01 0.77 -11.53
N LYS A 115 -19.53 2.00 -11.37
CA LYS A 115 -20.97 2.26 -11.34
C LYS A 115 -21.59 2.06 -12.72
#